data_AF-A0A3B6R806-F1
#
_entry.id   AF-A0A3B6R806-F1
#
_cell.length_a   1.000
_cell.length_b   1.000
_cell.length_c   1.000
_cell.angle_alpha   90.00
_cell.angle_beta   90.00
_cell.angle_gamma   90.00
#
_symmetry.space_group_name_H-M   'P 1'
#
loop_
_entity.id
_entity.type
_entity.pdbx_description
1 polymer ?
#
loop_
_entity_poly.entity_id
_entity_poly.type
_entity_poly.pdbx_seq_one_letter_code
_entity_poly.pdbx_strand_id
1 'polypeptide(L)'
;MHDILRELAVDLCKKNCFGVTYENKCEGPHQKDGRRLVLHKLKDHIQQPFSNIHQLRTIITLGDSKSSFTLLALLCNESRYMTVLELSGLPIEKIPDAIGGLFNLRHLGLRGSKVKMLPKSIEKLSNLLTLDLGGSDIHDLPSGIVKLKKLRHLFAERVTNPQGKEFKCRSGMRIPSGLGNLTSLQTLQALEAQDESIKHLGELRQLRSLRLLNVKGIYCGRINESLVEMQYLSYLHVSASDENEVLLLNVSLPNLKKLSLRGRLAEGALDESPLFQAVGGHNLHMLSLRWSQLSKDPLPPLSRLSNLTDLQFSRAYNGEQLTFLTGWFPKLKVLELRDLPNLNRLDIQQGAMVSLKQLTLVNLRSMTEVPAGIEFLLPLQYLSFLEITNDFLTVLYQSSVLEGQRSHYSLRD
;
A
#
# COMPACT_ATOMS: atom_id res chain seq x y z
N MET A 1 4.17 -25.44 8.19
CA MET A 1 5.40 -26.24 7.93
C MET A 1 5.39 -27.34 8.97
N HIS A 2 5.49 -28.61 8.56
CA HIS A 2 5.49 -29.74 9.49
C HIS A 2 6.74 -29.69 10.38
N ASP A 3 6.64 -30.08 11.65
CA ASP A 3 7.73 -29.91 12.63
C ASP A 3 9.01 -30.64 12.23
N ILE A 4 8.88 -31.85 11.67
CA ILE A 4 10.01 -32.63 11.11
C ILE A 4 10.73 -31.87 9.98
N LEU A 5 9.99 -31.20 9.09
CA LEU A 5 10.58 -30.41 8.00
C LEU A 5 11.27 -29.15 8.53
N ARG A 6 10.72 -28.55 9.60
CA ARG A 6 11.35 -27.42 10.29
C ARG A 6 12.66 -27.84 10.95
N GLU A 7 12.67 -28.97 11.65
CA GLU A 7 13.87 -29.51 12.30
C GLU A 7 14.94 -29.90 11.28
N LEU A 8 14.57 -30.60 10.20
CA LEU A 8 15.50 -30.93 9.11
C LEU A 8 16.08 -29.68 8.45
N ALA A 9 15.26 -28.65 8.21
CA ALA A 9 15.74 -27.38 7.66
C ALA A 9 16.70 -26.65 8.60
N VAL A 10 16.42 -26.67 9.92
CA VAL A 10 17.31 -26.10 10.94
C VAL A 10 18.63 -26.88 11.02
N ASP A 11 18.58 -28.21 10.96
CA ASP A 11 19.77 -29.07 10.98
C ASP A 11 20.64 -28.85 9.73
N LEU A 12 20.04 -28.85 8.54
CA LEU A 12 20.74 -28.54 7.29
C LEU A 12 21.31 -27.11 7.28
N CYS A 13 20.62 -26.15 7.90
CA CYS A 13 21.15 -24.79 8.03
C CYS A 13 22.38 -24.73 8.93
N LYS A 14 22.38 -25.45 10.04
CA LYS A 14 23.53 -25.56 10.95
C LYS A 14 24.70 -26.30 10.29
N LYS A 15 24.43 -27.47 9.69
CA LYS A 15 25.43 -28.33 9.06
C LYS A 15 26.15 -27.66 7.89
N ASN A 16 25.47 -26.79 7.15
CA ASN A 16 26.03 -26.07 6.01
C ASN A 16 26.49 -24.63 6.33
N CYS A 17 26.52 -24.23 7.62
CA CYS A 17 26.82 -22.86 8.03
C CYS A 17 25.98 -21.81 7.27
N PHE A 18 24.76 -22.20 6.91
CA PHE A 18 23.90 -21.43 6.01
C PHE A 18 23.26 -20.25 6.73
N GLY A 19 22.94 -20.43 8.02
CA GLY A 19 22.42 -19.37 8.85
C GLY A 19 22.36 -19.74 10.31
N VAL A 20 22.43 -18.71 11.16
CA VAL A 20 22.40 -18.82 12.60
C VAL A 20 21.19 -18.03 13.12
N THR A 21 20.39 -18.66 13.98
CA THR A 21 19.38 -17.97 14.76
C THR A 21 19.96 -17.54 16.11
N TYR A 22 19.71 -16.30 16.50
CA TYR A 22 19.99 -15.81 17.83
C TYR A 22 18.67 -15.64 18.59
N GLU A 23 18.49 -16.47 19.61
CA GLU A 23 17.43 -16.35 20.61
C GLU A 23 18.11 -16.16 21.97
N ASN A 24 17.66 -15.18 22.75
CA ASN A 24 18.29 -14.68 23.99
C ASN A 24 18.47 -15.72 25.13
N LYS A 25 18.23 -17.02 24.87
CA LYS A 25 18.32 -18.13 25.83
C LYS A 25 19.54 -19.04 25.65
N CYS A 26 20.41 -18.79 24.66
CA CYS A 26 21.62 -19.59 24.50
C CYS A 26 22.80 -18.93 25.25
N GLU A 27 23.03 -19.37 26.49
CA GLU A 27 24.28 -19.17 27.20
C GLU A 27 25.42 -19.87 26.42
N GLY A 28 26.48 -19.13 26.09
CA GLY A 28 27.73 -19.67 25.53
C GLY A 28 28.19 -19.00 24.24
N PRO A 29 29.49 -18.64 24.11
CA PRO A 29 30.09 -18.13 22.89
C PRO A 29 30.34 -19.30 21.93
N HIS A 30 29.28 -19.95 21.45
CA HIS A 30 29.43 -20.90 20.38
C HIS A 30 29.72 -20.13 19.09
N GLN A 31 30.92 -20.36 18.56
CA GLN A 31 31.45 -19.85 17.30
C GLN A 31 30.43 -20.14 16.19
N LYS A 32 29.58 -19.15 15.95
CA LYS A 32 28.43 -19.25 15.04
C LYS A 32 28.93 -18.87 13.66
N ASP A 33 29.61 -19.81 13.02
CA ASP A 33 30.15 -19.65 11.67
C ASP A 33 28.99 -19.70 10.67
N GLY A 34 28.53 -18.54 10.21
CA GLY A 34 27.35 -18.46 9.37
C GLY A 34 27.36 -17.21 8.51
N ARG A 35 27.00 -17.35 7.24
CA ARG A 35 26.89 -16.20 6.30
C ARG A 35 25.56 -15.47 6.42
N ARG A 36 24.61 -16.01 7.19
CA ARG A 36 23.30 -15.41 7.45
C ARG A 36 23.01 -15.41 8.93
N LEU A 37 22.50 -14.29 9.42
CA LEU A 37 22.13 -14.14 10.82
C LEU A 37 20.67 -13.72 10.90
N VAL A 38 19.88 -14.48 11.64
CA VAL A 38 18.49 -14.15 11.94
C VAL A 38 18.38 -13.83 13.43
N LEU A 39 17.98 -12.61 13.75
CA LEU A 39 17.82 -12.12 15.11
C LEU A 39 16.35 -12.14 15.47
N HIS A 40 15.94 -12.95 16.44
CA HIS A 40 14.55 -13.07 16.87
C HIS A 40 14.37 -12.52 18.29
N LYS A 41 13.40 -11.62 18.50
CA LYS A 41 13.07 -11.02 19.82
C LYS A 41 14.30 -10.42 20.53
N LEU A 42 14.88 -9.38 19.94
CA LEU A 42 15.87 -8.51 20.58
C LEU A 42 15.28 -7.91 21.87
N LYS A 43 15.48 -8.57 23.02
CA LYS A 43 14.97 -8.10 24.32
C LYS A 43 15.99 -7.23 25.06
N ASP A 44 17.29 -7.41 24.80
CA ASP A 44 18.37 -6.66 25.45
C ASP A 44 19.46 -6.27 24.44
N HIS A 45 20.26 -5.26 24.78
CA HIS A 45 21.35 -4.77 23.93
C HIS A 45 22.29 -5.92 23.54
N ILE A 46 22.40 -6.23 22.23
CA ILE A 46 23.50 -7.09 21.78
C ILE A 46 24.77 -6.24 21.86
N GLN A 47 25.51 -6.37 22.96
CA GLN A 47 26.76 -5.65 23.19
C GLN A 47 27.98 -6.41 22.64
N GLN A 48 27.87 -7.72 22.42
CA GLN A 48 29.02 -8.52 22.00
C GLN A 48 29.08 -8.64 20.46
N PRO A 49 30.22 -8.27 19.84
CA PRO A 49 30.43 -8.43 18.41
C PRO A 49 30.50 -9.92 18.03
N PHE A 50 29.85 -10.28 16.93
CA PHE A 50 29.88 -11.64 16.40
C PHE A 50 31.30 -11.98 15.91
N SER A 51 31.84 -13.14 16.29
CA SER A 51 33.21 -13.54 15.96
C SER A 51 33.52 -13.56 14.45
N ASN A 52 32.49 -13.79 13.60
CA ASN A 52 32.62 -13.88 12.13
C ASN A 52 31.80 -12.81 11.38
N ILE A 53 31.63 -11.62 11.97
CA ILE A 53 30.83 -10.52 11.39
C ILE A 53 31.26 -10.15 9.95
N HIS A 54 32.54 -10.30 9.61
CA HIS A 54 33.08 -9.97 8.29
C HIS A 54 32.57 -10.89 7.17
N GLN A 55 32.14 -12.11 7.50
CA GLN A 55 31.66 -13.09 6.54
C GLN A 55 30.15 -12.96 6.27
N LEU A 56 29.45 -12.14 7.05
CA LEU A 56 28.00 -11.99 6.95
C LEU A 56 27.60 -11.41 5.57
N ARG A 57 26.59 -12.04 4.99
CA ARG A 57 25.98 -11.64 3.72
C ARG A 57 24.52 -11.26 3.89
N THR A 58 23.88 -11.72 4.96
CA THR A 58 22.47 -11.48 5.24
C THR A 58 22.26 -11.30 6.72
N ILE A 59 21.53 -10.25 7.09
CA ILE A 59 20.97 -10.08 8.42
C ILE A 59 19.49 -9.83 8.29
N ILE A 60 18.71 -10.54 9.09
CA ILE A 60 17.26 -10.40 9.16
C ILE A 60 16.86 -10.30 10.63
N THR A 61 16.15 -9.24 10.99
CA THR A 61 15.55 -9.10 12.31
C THR A 61 14.08 -9.47 12.24
N LEU A 62 13.65 -10.33 13.16
CA LEU A 62 12.28 -10.80 13.25
C LEU A 62 11.66 -10.33 14.57
N GLY A 63 10.62 -9.51 14.45
CA GLY A 63 9.80 -9.01 15.55
C GLY A 63 10.09 -7.55 15.89
N ASP A 64 9.09 -6.90 16.49
CA ASP A 64 9.20 -5.54 16.98
C ASP A 64 10.04 -5.52 18.26
N SER A 65 11.16 -4.81 18.23
CA SER A 65 11.97 -4.57 19.42
C SER A 65 11.87 -3.10 19.79
N LYS A 66 11.77 -2.80 21.08
CA LYS A 66 11.89 -1.43 21.60
C LYS A 66 13.34 -1.05 21.90
N SER A 67 14.27 -2.00 21.79
CA SER A 67 15.67 -1.84 22.20
C SER A 67 16.49 -1.21 21.08
N SER A 68 17.47 -0.37 21.45
CA SER A 68 18.35 0.27 20.47
C SER A 68 19.25 -0.75 19.78
N PHE A 69 19.33 -0.69 18.44
CA PHE A 69 20.18 -1.55 17.64
C PHE A 69 21.57 -0.92 17.46
N THR A 70 22.39 -1.01 18.50
CA THR A 70 23.74 -0.38 18.57
C THR A 70 24.77 -1.03 17.63
N LEU A 71 24.53 -2.25 17.16
CA LEU A 71 25.45 -2.97 16.28
C LEU A 71 25.48 -2.49 14.83
N LEU A 72 24.57 -1.61 14.41
CA LEU A 72 24.47 -1.18 13.01
C LEU A 72 25.78 -0.60 12.47
N ALA A 73 26.46 0.23 13.25
CA ALA A 73 27.74 0.83 12.84
C ALA A 73 28.84 -0.22 12.65
N LEU A 74 28.97 -1.15 13.59
CA LEU A 74 29.93 -2.26 13.51
C LEU A 74 29.65 -3.15 12.29
N LEU A 75 28.38 -3.50 12.06
CA LEU A 75 27.96 -4.29 10.91
C LEU A 75 28.34 -3.62 9.58
N CYS A 76 28.04 -2.32 9.46
CA CYS A 76 28.37 -1.56 8.27
C CYS A 76 29.88 -1.45 8.01
N ASN A 77 30.69 -1.38 9.07
CA ASN A 77 32.16 -1.29 8.95
C ASN A 77 32.79 -2.64 8.58
N GLU A 78 32.33 -3.72 9.20
CA GLU A 78 33.06 -4.98 9.17
C GLU A 78 32.56 -5.97 8.10
N SER A 79 31.29 -5.89 7.70
CA SER A 79 30.63 -6.90 6.85
C SER A 79 30.59 -6.52 5.36
N ARG A 80 31.76 -6.39 4.72
CA ARG A 80 31.88 -5.91 3.32
C ARG A 80 31.16 -6.76 2.26
N TYR A 81 30.84 -8.02 2.57
CA TYR A 81 30.09 -8.93 1.69
C TYR A 81 28.57 -8.89 1.90
N MET A 82 28.06 -7.96 2.70
CA MET A 82 26.64 -7.85 2.99
C MET A 82 25.83 -7.58 1.71
N THR A 83 24.80 -8.40 1.49
CA THR A 83 23.88 -8.31 0.36
C THR A 83 22.45 -7.98 0.79
N VAL A 84 22.06 -8.37 2.01
CA VAL A 84 20.73 -8.15 2.58
C VAL A 84 20.87 -7.67 4.01
N LEU A 85 20.31 -6.51 4.30
CA LEU A 85 20.19 -5.95 5.64
C LEU A 85 18.73 -5.63 5.89
N GLU A 86 18.03 -6.54 6.56
CA GLU A 86 16.62 -6.42 6.92
C GLU A 86 16.51 -6.12 8.41
N LEU A 87 16.14 -4.87 8.71
CA LEU A 87 16.09 -4.28 10.05
C LEU A 87 14.70 -3.72 10.38
N SER A 88 13.66 -4.17 9.68
CA SER A 88 12.29 -3.69 9.88
C SER A 88 11.79 -3.93 11.32
N GLY A 89 11.01 -2.98 11.82
CA GLY A 89 10.44 -2.98 13.18
C GLY A 89 11.41 -2.54 14.28
N LEU A 90 12.69 -2.27 13.95
CA LEU A 90 13.65 -1.76 14.91
C LEU A 90 13.59 -0.23 15.04
N PRO A 91 13.80 0.33 16.25
CA PRO A 91 13.68 1.77 16.52
C PRO A 91 14.95 2.52 16.09
N ILE A 92 15.40 2.28 14.86
CA ILE A 92 16.59 2.90 14.28
C ILE A 92 16.25 4.33 13.90
N GLU A 93 16.96 5.30 14.48
CA GLU A 93 16.76 6.73 14.19
C GLU A 93 17.77 7.27 13.16
N LYS A 94 18.98 6.72 13.16
CA LYS A 94 20.10 7.16 12.32
C LYS A 94 20.76 5.96 11.66
N ILE A 95 20.99 6.08 10.35
CA ILE A 95 21.82 5.14 9.60
C ILE A 95 23.25 5.71 9.57
N PRO A 96 24.28 4.94 9.98
CA PRO A 96 25.65 5.42 10.01
C PRO A 96 26.20 5.61 8.59
N ASP A 97 27.10 6.59 8.41
CA ASP A 97 27.77 6.85 7.11
C ASP A 97 28.51 5.61 6.57
N ALA A 98 28.94 4.71 7.46
CA ALA A 98 29.55 3.43 7.13
C ALA A 98 28.68 2.56 6.21
N ILE A 99 27.35 2.77 6.13
CA ILE A 99 26.46 2.01 5.24
C ILE A 99 26.95 2.04 3.79
N GLY A 100 27.54 3.14 3.34
CA GLY A 100 28.09 3.27 1.98
C GLY A 100 29.28 2.35 1.68
N GLY A 101 29.86 1.70 2.69
CA GLY A 101 30.87 0.65 2.54
C GLY A 101 30.30 -0.70 2.11
N LEU A 102 28.99 -0.91 2.26
CA LEU A 102 28.30 -2.14 1.86
C LEU A 102 28.00 -2.17 0.35
N PHE A 103 29.04 -2.07 -0.48
CA PHE A 103 28.91 -1.99 -1.94
C PHE A 103 28.10 -3.13 -2.58
N ASN A 104 28.10 -4.32 -1.96
CA ASN A 104 27.37 -5.50 -2.42
C ASN A 104 25.89 -5.52 -2.00
N LEU A 105 25.43 -4.53 -1.23
CA LEU A 105 24.07 -4.50 -0.68
C LEU A 105 23.06 -4.39 -1.81
N ARG A 106 22.09 -5.30 -1.81
CA ARG A 106 20.97 -5.38 -2.76
C ARG A 106 19.63 -5.06 -2.11
N HIS A 107 19.51 -5.29 -0.81
CA HIS A 107 18.30 -5.01 -0.03
C HIS A 107 18.65 -4.30 1.27
N LEU A 108 18.00 -3.16 1.50
CA LEU A 108 18.01 -2.44 2.78
C LEU A 108 16.57 -2.27 3.26
N GLY A 109 16.19 -3.01 4.29
CA GLY A 109 14.88 -2.97 4.92
C GLY A 109 14.93 -2.22 6.25
N LEU A 110 14.13 -1.17 6.36
CA LEU A 110 14.00 -0.24 7.50
C LEU A 110 12.53 0.10 7.75
N ARG A 111 11.60 -0.77 7.34
CA ARG A 111 10.15 -0.54 7.50
C ARG A 111 9.80 -0.43 8.98
N GLY A 112 8.97 0.54 9.35
CA GLY A 112 8.56 0.77 10.73
C GLY A 112 9.70 1.25 11.65
N SER A 113 10.83 1.70 11.08
CA SER A 113 11.89 2.34 11.84
C SER A 113 11.57 3.81 12.14
N LYS A 114 12.45 4.51 12.86
CA LYS A 114 12.32 5.95 13.17
C LYS A 114 13.29 6.80 12.34
N VAL A 115 13.76 6.26 11.20
CA VAL A 115 14.76 6.92 10.36
C VAL A 115 14.14 8.18 9.76
N LYS A 116 14.75 9.33 10.07
CA LYS A 116 14.36 10.65 9.54
C LYS A 116 15.14 11.07 8.30
N MET A 117 16.39 10.60 8.19
CA MET A 117 17.31 10.94 7.11
C MET A 117 18.23 9.75 6.79
N LEU A 118 18.61 9.64 5.52
CA LEU A 118 19.67 8.74 5.09
C LEU A 118 21.00 9.50 4.95
N PRO A 119 22.14 8.87 5.26
CA PRO A 119 23.46 9.48 5.07
C PRO A 119 23.76 9.71 3.59
N LYS A 120 24.61 10.70 3.29
CA LYS A 120 25.06 10.99 1.91
C LYS A 120 25.71 9.77 1.26
N SER A 121 26.38 8.93 2.06
CA SER A 121 27.07 7.73 1.60
C SER A 121 26.16 6.66 1.00
N ILE A 122 24.82 6.78 1.14
CA ILE A 122 23.86 5.89 0.46
C ILE A 122 24.09 5.84 -1.05
N GLU A 123 24.64 6.92 -1.63
CA GLU A 123 24.97 7.05 -3.05
C GLU A 123 25.98 5.99 -3.55
N LYS A 124 26.75 5.39 -2.63
CA LYS A 124 27.75 4.37 -2.93
C LYS A 124 27.14 2.96 -3.10
N LEU A 125 25.87 2.78 -2.72
CA LEU A 125 25.16 1.50 -2.81
C LEU A 125 24.70 1.18 -4.25
N SER A 126 25.63 1.20 -5.21
CA SER A 126 25.33 1.05 -6.65
C SER A 126 24.66 -0.28 -7.04
N ASN A 127 24.68 -1.29 -6.16
CA ASN A 127 24.01 -2.58 -6.35
C ASN A 127 22.64 -2.69 -5.67
N LEU A 128 22.17 -1.64 -5.01
CA LEU A 128 20.90 -1.65 -4.29
C LEU A 128 19.74 -1.84 -5.27
N LEU A 129 18.91 -2.84 -4.99
CA LEU A 129 17.71 -3.16 -5.76
C LEU A 129 16.44 -2.76 -5.01
N THR A 130 16.46 -2.85 -3.67
CA THR A 130 15.31 -2.53 -2.81
C THR A 130 15.74 -1.67 -1.63
N LEU A 131 15.01 -0.58 -1.44
CA LEU A 131 15.06 0.28 -0.28
C LEU A 131 13.66 0.37 0.31
N ASP A 132 13.45 -0.23 1.49
CA ASP A 132 12.17 -0.20 2.19
C ASP A 132 12.27 0.67 3.45
N LEU A 133 11.61 1.82 3.41
CA LEU A 133 11.49 2.81 4.49
C LEU A 133 10.02 2.98 4.88
N GLY A 134 9.13 2.06 4.49
CA GLY A 134 7.69 2.20 4.75
C GLY A 134 7.41 2.40 6.24
N GLY A 135 6.57 3.35 6.60
CA GLY A 135 6.27 3.65 8.00
C GLY A 135 7.42 4.27 8.81
N SER A 136 8.51 4.70 8.17
CA SER A 136 9.55 5.49 8.85
C SER A 136 9.21 6.98 8.92
N ASP A 137 10.01 7.75 9.66
CA ASP A 137 9.88 9.21 9.80
C ASP A 137 10.57 9.99 8.65
N ILE A 138 10.83 9.36 7.49
CA ILE A 138 11.59 9.98 6.41
C ILE A 138 10.71 10.88 5.55
N HIS A 139 11.18 12.10 5.30
CA HIS A 139 10.50 13.07 4.44
C HIS A 139 11.32 13.49 3.23
N ASP A 140 12.66 13.45 3.33
CA ASP A 140 13.57 13.86 2.27
C ASP A 140 14.61 12.77 2.01
N LEU A 141 14.80 12.40 0.74
CA LEU A 141 15.91 11.54 0.34
C LEU A 141 17.13 12.41 -0.02
N PRO A 142 18.36 11.95 0.30
CA PRO A 142 19.57 12.68 -0.04
C PRO A 142 19.78 12.74 -1.57
N SER A 143 20.43 13.80 -2.06
CA SER A 143 20.70 14.01 -3.51
C SER A 143 21.37 12.82 -4.20
N GLY A 144 22.17 12.04 -3.47
CA GLY A 144 22.82 10.85 -3.99
C GLY A 144 21.88 9.69 -4.35
N ILE A 145 20.62 9.70 -3.91
CA ILE A 145 19.67 8.61 -4.18
C ILE A 145 19.45 8.38 -5.68
N VAL A 146 19.47 9.45 -6.48
CA VAL A 146 19.24 9.38 -7.93
C VAL A 146 20.40 8.72 -8.69
N LYS A 147 21.53 8.44 -8.02
CA LYS A 147 22.65 7.67 -8.60
C LYS A 147 22.42 6.16 -8.55
N LEU A 148 21.42 5.68 -7.80
CA LEU A 148 21.14 4.25 -7.62
C LEU A 148 20.40 3.65 -8.82
N LYS A 149 21.07 3.59 -9.99
CA LYS A 149 20.46 3.17 -11.27
C LYS A 149 19.89 1.75 -11.28
N LYS A 150 20.33 0.88 -10.37
CA LYS A 150 19.82 -0.50 -10.22
C LYS A 150 18.60 -0.61 -9.29
N LEU A 151 18.21 0.48 -8.62
CA LEU A 151 17.09 0.48 -7.69
C LEU A 151 15.80 0.15 -8.44
N ARG A 152 15.08 -0.87 -7.96
CA ARG A 152 13.83 -1.36 -8.53
C ARG A 152 12.64 -1.05 -7.65
N HIS A 153 12.82 -1.07 -6.33
CA HIS A 153 11.73 -0.90 -5.38
C HIS A 153 12.09 0.13 -4.33
N LEU A 154 11.26 1.16 -4.23
CA LEU A 154 11.38 2.22 -3.24
C LEU A 154 10.04 2.36 -2.50
N PHE A 155 10.07 2.02 -1.21
CA PHE A 155 8.96 2.15 -0.30
C PHE A 155 9.31 3.18 0.76
N ALA A 156 8.41 4.11 1.05
CA ALA A 156 8.60 5.12 2.10
C ALA A 156 7.24 5.72 2.53
N GLU A 157 6.15 5.03 2.23
CA GLU A 157 4.82 5.47 2.61
C GLU A 157 4.64 5.30 4.11
N ARG A 158 4.23 6.36 4.80
CA ARG A 158 3.82 6.31 6.20
C ARG A 158 2.33 6.57 6.31
N VAL A 159 1.62 5.71 7.02
CA VAL A 159 0.21 5.91 7.37
C VAL A 159 0.15 6.70 8.68
N THR A 160 -0.40 7.90 8.64
CA THR A 160 -0.57 8.78 9.82
C THR A 160 -1.93 8.61 10.49
N ASN A 161 -2.96 8.25 9.72
CA ASN A 161 -4.32 8.03 10.21
C ASN A 161 -4.90 6.75 9.57
N PRO A 162 -4.74 5.58 10.22
CA PRO A 162 -5.19 4.28 9.68
C PRO A 162 -6.70 4.21 9.44
N GLN A 163 -7.49 4.93 10.23
CA GLN A 163 -8.95 4.94 10.15
C GLN A 163 -9.45 5.74 8.95
N GLY A 164 -8.62 6.60 8.35
CA GLY A 164 -8.93 7.36 7.14
C GLY A 164 -10.04 8.40 7.30
N LYS A 165 -10.41 8.73 8.56
CA LYS A 165 -11.45 9.72 8.91
C LYS A 165 -11.08 11.15 8.49
N GLU A 166 -9.79 11.46 8.47
CA GLU A 166 -9.27 12.74 7.98
C GLU A 166 -8.79 12.61 6.54
N PHE A 167 -8.79 13.72 5.80
CA PHE A 167 -8.32 13.74 4.42
C PHE A 167 -6.84 13.31 4.33
N LYS A 168 -5.96 13.91 5.13
CA LYS A 168 -4.54 13.53 5.19
C LYS A 168 -4.37 12.29 6.07
N CYS A 169 -4.19 11.13 5.44
CA CYS A 169 -4.00 9.85 6.15
C CYS A 169 -2.65 9.20 5.91
N ARG A 170 -1.85 9.77 5.00
CA ARG A 170 -0.57 9.25 4.53
C ARG A 170 0.41 10.41 4.31
N SER A 171 1.68 10.14 4.50
CA SER A 171 2.77 11.02 4.10
C SER A 171 3.79 10.22 3.28
N GLY A 172 4.41 10.90 2.33
CA GLY A 172 5.47 10.32 1.51
C GLY A 172 6.82 11.00 1.70
N MET A 173 7.65 10.84 0.69
CA MET A 173 8.98 11.44 0.61
C MET A 173 9.15 12.31 -0.62
N ARG A 174 9.98 13.32 -0.45
CA ARG A 174 10.51 14.16 -1.51
C ARG A 174 11.77 13.51 -2.07
N ILE A 175 11.79 13.33 -3.39
CA ILE A 175 12.98 12.89 -4.11
C ILE A 175 13.63 14.15 -4.72
N PRO A 176 14.95 14.34 -4.56
CA PRO A 176 15.68 15.46 -5.14
C PRO A 176 15.67 15.40 -6.68
N SER A 177 16.19 16.46 -7.32
CA SER A 177 16.27 16.54 -8.78
C SER A 177 17.02 15.33 -9.38
N GLY A 178 16.59 14.93 -10.58
CA GLY A 178 17.11 13.74 -11.26
C GLY A 178 16.36 12.45 -10.95
N LEU A 179 15.10 12.51 -10.49
CA LEU A 179 14.22 11.34 -10.29
C LEU A 179 14.30 10.36 -11.47
N GLY A 180 14.24 10.87 -12.70
CA GLY A 180 14.23 10.06 -13.90
C GLY A 180 15.52 9.27 -14.18
N ASN A 181 16.61 9.53 -13.47
CA ASN A 181 17.81 8.68 -13.50
C ASN A 181 17.56 7.28 -12.91
N LEU A 182 16.51 7.09 -12.11
CA LEU A 182 16.10 5.81 -11.54
C LEU A 182 15.37 4.94 -12.57
N THR A 183 15.96 4.77 -13.76
CA THR A 183 15.33 4.12 -14.93
C THR A 183 14.96 2.64 -14.72
N SER A 184 15.56 1.96 -13.75
CA SER A 184 15.21 0.58 -13.39
C SER A 184 14.01 0.47 -12.43
N LEU A 185 13.46 1.60 -11.96
CA LEU A 185 12.45 1.61 -10.91
C LEU A 185 11.14 0.99 -11.39
N GLN A 186 10.64 0.03 -10.63
CA GLN A 186 9.41 -0.72 -10.89
C GLN A 186 8.33 -0.39 -9.85
N THR A 187 8.72 0.05 -8.66
CA THR A 187 7.80 0.38 -7.58
C THR A 187 8.22 1.67 -6.88
N LEU A 188 7.31 2.63 -6.84
CA LEU A 188 7.45 3.91 -6.14
C LEU A 188 6.16 4.19 -5.37
N GLN A 189 6.17 3.98 -4.05
CA GLN A 189 4.94 3.97 -3.24
C GLN A 189 4.57 5.27 -2.51
N ALA A 190 5.38 6.33 -2.56
CA ALA A 190 5.09 7.52 -1.75
C ALA A 190 5.72 8.80 -2.27
N LEU A 191 5.69 9.04 -3.59
CA LEU A 191 6.28 10.27 -4.12
C LEU A 191 5.39 11.48 -3.78
N GLU A 192 5.92 12.42 -3.00
CA GLU A 192 5.32 13.75 -2.80
C GLU A 192 5.50 14.58 -4.08
N ALA A 193 4.38 14.98 -4.69
CA ALA A 193 4.37 15.74 -5.93
C ALA A 193 4.99 17.13 -5.74
N GLN A 194 6.00 17.44 -6.55
CA GLN A 194 6.70 18.72 -6.64
C GLN A 194 7.01 19.01 -8.10
N ASP A 195 7.20 20.27 -8.46
CA ASP A 195 7.45 20.69 -9.84
C ASP A 195 8.58 19.88 -10.50
N GLU A 196 9.73 19.75 -9.81
CA GLU A 196 10.89 19.00 -10.30
C GLU A 196 10.65 17.49 -10.36
N SER A 197 9.92 16.89 -9.40
CA SER A 197 9.67 15.44 -9.41
C SER A 197 8.68 15.06 -10.49
N ILE A 198 7.63 15.86 -10.71
CA ILE A 198 6.62 15.62 -11.74
C ILE A 198 7.19 15.80 -13.15
N LYS A 199 8.11 16.76 -13.36
CA LYS A 199 8.75 17.01 -14.66
C LYS A 199 9.48 15.78 -15.23
N HIS A 200 10.10 14.97 -14.38
CA HIS A 200 10.92 13.82 -14.77
C HIS A 200 10.21 12.47 -14.55
N LEU A 201 8.92 12.50 -14.18
CA LEU A 201 8.17 11.29 -13.83
C LEU A 201 8.04 10.33 -15.03
N GLY A 202 7.86 10.86 -16.24
CA GLY A 202 7.73 10.07 -17.47
C GLY A 202 9.00 9.31 -17.89
N GLU A 203 10.16 9.61 -17.31
CA GLU A 203 11.41 8.88 -17.57
C GLU A 203 11.42 7.48 -16.91
N LEU A 204 10.53 7.25 -15.93
CA LEU A 204 10.42 6.01 -15.16
C LEU A 204 9.61 4.92 -15.88
N ARG A 205 10.03 4.56 -17.09
CA ARG A 205 9.30 3.68 -18.02
C ARG A 205 9.12 2.24 -17.53
N GLN A 206 9.86 1.80 -16.52
CA GLN A 206 9.77 0.46 -15.93
C GLN A 206 8.76 0.36 -14.79
N LEU A 207 8.06 1.45 -14.45
CA LEU A 207 7.11 1.46 -13.35
C LEU A 207 5.94 0.51 -13.58
N ARG A 208 5.65 -0.27 -12.52
CA ARG A 208 4.52 -1.20 -12.42
C ARG A 208 3.55 -0.80 -11.31
N SER A 209 4.04 -0.09 -10.30
CA SER A 209 3.27 0.43 -9.18
C SER A 209 3.75 1.83 -8.84
N LEU A 210 2.87 2.81 -9.00
CA LEU A 210 3.11 4.20 -8.68
C LEU A 210 2.07 4.70 -7.68
N ARG A 211 2.54 5.39 -6.63
CA ARG A 211 1.68 6.16 -5.76
C ARG A 211 2.21 7.59 -5.65
N LEU A 212 1.35 8.53 -6.04
CA LEU A 212 1.59 9.96 -5.94
C LEU A 212 0.76 10.51 -4.80
N LEU A 213 1.41 11.29 -3.93
CA LEU A 213 0.78 11.97 -2.81
C LEU A 213 0.89 13.49 -3.02
N ASN A 214 0.00 14.22 -2.36
CA ASN A 214 0.00 15.67 -2.34
C ASN A 214 -0.09 16.32 -3.74
N VAL A 215 -0.88 15.70 -4.62
CA VAL A 215 -1.05 16.16 -6.00
C VAL A 215 -2.00 17.35 -6.07
N LYS A 216 -1.51 18.47 -6.60
CA LYS A 216 -2.34 19.64 -6.94
C LYS A 216 -2.93 19.49 -8.34
N GLY A 217 -4.07 20.12 -8.60
CA GLY A 217 -4.74 20.11 -9.91
C GLY A 217 -3.81 20.55 -11.05
N ILE A 218 -2.93 21.53 -10.79
CA ILE A 218 -1.92 22.04 -11.74
C ILE A 218 -0.94 20.98 -12.23
N TYR A 219 -0.75 19.87 -11.51
CA TYR A 219 0.15 18.79 -11.91
C TYR A 219 -0.52 17.75 -12.81
N CYS A 220 -1.85 17.72 -12.88
CA CYS A 220 -2.59 16.67 -13.57
C CYS A 220 -2.21 16.57 -15.05
N GLY A 221 -2.01 17.69 -15.76
CA GLY A 221 -1.59 17.69 -17.16
C GLY A 221 -0.26 16.97 -17.38
N ARG A 222 0.79 17.34 -16.62
CA ARG A 222 2.11 16.70 -16.69
C ARG A 222 2.10 15.25 -16.21
N ILE A 223 1.26 14.93 -15.22
CA ILE A 223 1.06 13.55 -14.76
C ILE A 223 0.46 12.71 -15.88
N ASN A 224 -0.55 13.22 -16.60
CA ASN A 224 -1.15 12.52 -17.74
C ASN A 224 -0.09 12.25 -18.82
N GLU A 225 0.70 13.25 -19.21
CA GLU A 225 1.82 13.09 -20.16
C GLU A 225 2.82 12.01 -19.69
N SER A 226 3.20 12.05 -18.41
CA SER A 226 4.15 11.09 -17.84
C SER A 226 3.62 9.66 -17.78
N LEU A 227 2.32 9.49 -17.50
CA LEU A 227 1.68 8.18 -17.36
C LEU A 227 1.61 7.43 -18.70
N VAL A 228 1.52 8.13 -19.83
CA VAL A 228 1.55 7.52 -21.18
C VAL A 228 2.85 6.74 -21.44
N GLU A 229 3.96 7.21 -20.86
CA GLU A 229 5.27 6.57 -21.01
C GLU A 229 5.41 5.27 -20.19
N MET A 230 4.51 5.02 -19.22
CA MET A 230 4.61 3.91 -18.27
C MET A 230 3.82 2.68 -18.73
N GLN A 231 4.28 2.04 -19.80
CA GLN A 231 3.57 0.92 -20.44
C GLN A 231 3.32 -0.29 -19.53
N TYR A 232 4.13 -0.49 -18.48
CA TYR A 232 3.99 -1.61 -17.54
C TYR A 232 3.16 -1.29 -16.29
N LEU A 233 2.59 -0.07 -16.21
CA LEU A 233 1.89 0.38 -15.01
C LEU A 233 0.63 -0.47 -14.75
N SER A 234 0.64 -1.16 -13.63
CA SER A 234 -0.44 -2.07 -13.21
C SER A 234 -1.19 -1.56 -11.98
N TYR A 235 -0.58 -0.66 -11.20
CA TYR A 235 -1.19 -0.05 -10.04
C TYR A 235 -0.86 1.44 -9.98
N LEU A 236 -1.91 2.26 -9.94
CA LEU A 236 -1.83 3.70 -9.75
C LEU A 236 -2.62 4.10 -8.51
N HIS A 237 -1.98 4.85 -7.61
CA HIS A 237 -2.64 5.60 -6.56
C HIS A 237 -2.32 7.09 -6.72
N VAL A 238 -3.33 7.94 -6.64
CA VAL A 238 -3.17 9.39 -6.66
C VAL A 238 -3.97 9.98 -5.52
N SER A 239 -3.29 10.71 -4.64
CA SER A 239 -3.92 11.49 -3.57
C SER A 239 -3.71 12.97 -3.82
N ALA A 240 -4.80 13.74 -3.86
CA ALA A 240 -4.75 15.18 -3.92
C ALA A 240 -4.09 15.76 -2.66
N SER A 241 -3.63 17.02 -2.73
CA SER A 241 -3.03 17.75 -1.61
C SER A 241 -4.01 18.10 -0.51
N ASP A 242 -5.26 18.34 -0.87
CA ASP A 242 -6.38 18.59 0.03
C ASP A 242 -7.72 18.21 -0.62
N GLU A 243 -8.81 18.42 0.11
CA GLU A 243 -10.17 18.04 -0.31
C GLU A 243 -10.78 18.94 -1.39
N ASN A 244 -10.22 20.15 -1.60
CA ASN A 244 -10.73 21.12 -2.57
C ASN A 244 -10.06 20.97 -3.93
N GLU A 245 -8.85 20.41 -3.95
CA GLU A 245 -8.07 20.16 -5.15
C GLU A 245 -8.73 19.14 -6.08
N VAL A 246 -8.89 19.55 -7.34
CA VAL A 246 -9.60 18.79 -8.36
C VAL A 246 -8.61 17.96 -9.16
N LEU A 247 -8.79 16.66 -9.16
CA LEU A 247 -8.02 15.72 -9.96
C LEU A 247 -8.67 15.51 -11.33
N LEU A 248 -7.90 15.76 -12.39
CA LEU A 248 -8.29 15.51 -13.78
C LEU A 248 -7.27 14.58 -14.45
N LEU A 249 -7.47 13.27 -14.26
CA LEU A 249 -6.66 12.25 -14.92
C LEU A 249 -7.35 11.80 -16.20
N ASN A 250 -6.86 12.30 -17.34
CA ASN A 250 -7.40 12.05 -18.66
C ASN A 250 -6.37 11.30 -19.50
N VAL A 251 -6.21 10.01 -19.21
CA VAL A 251 -5.16 9.17 -19.79
C VAL A 251 -5.65 7.74 -19.97
N SER A 252 -5.22 7.10 -21.07
CA SER A 252 -5.49 5.68 -21.32
C SER A 252 -4.38 4.82 -20.73
N LEU A 253 -4.74 3.88 -19.86
CA LEU A 253 -3.80 2.99 -19.16
C LEU A 253 -4.23 1.52 -19.32
N PRO A 254 -4.02 0.90 -20.50
CA PRO A 254 -4.60 -0.40 -20.83
C PRO A 254 -4.13 -1.56 -19.94
N ASN A 255 -2.95 -1.44 -19.32
CA ASN A 255 -2.38 -2.46 -18.43
C ASN A 255 -2.74 -2.26 -16.95
N LEU A 256 -3.51 -1.21 -16.63
CA LEU A 256 -3.87 -0.87 -15.26
C LEU A 256 -4.83 -1.91 -14.68
N LYS A 257 -4.43 -2.48 -13.55
CA LYS A 257 -5.21 -3.49 -12.82
C LYS A 257 -5.86 -2.95 -11.56
N LYS A 258 -5.24 -1.94 -10.95
CA LYS A 258 -5.69 -1.33 -9.70
C LYS A 258 -5.60 0.19 -9.83
N LEU A 259 -6.68 0.86 -9.47
CA LEU A 259 -6.77 2.31 -9.45
C LEU A 259 -7.32 2.76 -8.11
N SER A 260 -6.60 3.67 -7.46
CA SER A 260 -7.07 4.30 -6.24
C SER A 260 -6.91 5.81 -6.32
N LEU A 261 -8.02 6.52 -6.26
CA LEU A 261 -8.04 7.98 -6.30
C LEU A 261 -8.55 8.50 -4.96
N ARG A 262 -7.83 9.48 -4.40
CA ARG A 262 -8.22 10.19 -3.19
C ARG A 262 -8.21 11.69 -3.46
N GLY A 263 -9.36 12.34 -3.36
CA GLY A 263 -9.53 13.75 -3.70
C GLY A 263 -10.68 13.96 -4.68
N ARG A 264 -11.12 15.22 -4.79
CA ARG A 264 -12.25 15.62 -5.62
C ARG A 264 -11.96 15.29 -7.09
N LEU A 265 -12.89 14.62 -7.75
CA LEU A 265 -12.78 14.36 -9.19
C LEU A 265 -13.44 15.49 -9.98
N ALA A 266 -12.88 15.82 -11.14
CA ALA A 266 -13.51 16.76 -12.06
C ALA A 266 -14.92 16.27 -12.48
N GLU A 267 -15.82 17.21 -12.77
CA GLU A 267 -17.13 16.84 -13.31
C GLU A 267 -16.95 16.12 -14.66
N GLY A 268 -17.75 15.08 -14.90
CA GLY A 268 -17.63 14.25 -16.12
C GLY A 268 -16.42 13.32 -16.14
N ALA A 269 -15.54 13.32 -15.12
CA ALA A 269 -14.33 12.51 -15.13
C ALA A 269 -14.59 11.00 -15.31
N LEU A 270 -15.68 10.47 -14.75
CA LEU A 270 -16.05 9.05 -14.90
C LEU A 270 -16.63 8.73 -16.28
N ASP A 271 -17.25 9.71 -16.96
CA ASP A 271 -17.92 9.53 -18.24
C ASP A 271 -16.97 9.75 -19.42
N GLU A 272 -16.13 10.78 -19.33
CA GLU A 272 -15.33 11.31 -20.45
C GLU A 272 -13.90 10.76 -20.46
N SER A 273 -13.32 10.45 -19.29
CA SER A 273 -11.92 10.02 -19.23
C SER A 273 -11.73 8.60 -19.78
N PRO A 274 -10.75 8.37 -20.68
CA PRO A 274 -10.36 7.04 -21.12
C PRO A 274 -9.97 6.10 -19.97
N LEU A 275 -9.64 6.64 -18.79
CA LEU A 275 -9.28 5.88 -17.59
C LEU A 275 -10.42 4.98 -17.10
N PHE A 276 -11.67 5.39 -17.32
CA PHE A 276 -12.88 4.66 -16.90
C PHE A 276 -13.67 4.07 -18.07
N GLN A 277 -13.18 4.24 -19.30
CA GLN A 277 -13.81 3.66 -20.48
C GLN A 277 -13.35 2.23 -20.71
N ALA A 278 -14.18 1.43 -21.39
CA ALA A 278 -13.88 0.03 -21.70
C ALA A 278 -12.48 -0.11 -22.34
N VAL A 279 -12.20 0.64 -23.41
CA VAL A 279 -10.94 0.55 -24.20
C VAL A 279 -9.68 0.78 -23.36
N GLY A 280 -9.73 1.64 -22.33
CA GLY A 280 -8.60 1.94 -21.44
C GLY A 280 -8.63 1.20 -20.09
N GLY A 281 -9.79 0.72 -19.66
CA GLY A 281 -10.05 0.15 -18.34
C GLY A 281 -10.35 -1.35 -18.32
N HIS A 282 -10.26 -2.05 -19.46
CA HIS A 282 -10.58 -3.48 -19.56
C HIS A 282 -9.84 -4.36 -18.54
N ASN A 283 -8.64 -3.99 -18.11
CA ASN A 283 -7.89 -4.78 -17.14
C ASN A 283 -8.10 -4.36 -15.69
N LEU A 284 -8.99 -3.40 -15.42
CA LEU A 284 -9.20 -2.89 -14.06
C LEU A 284 -10.01 -3.90 -13.23
N HIS A 285 -9.37 -4.45 -12.20
CA HIS A 285 -9.97 -5.41 -11.28
C HIS A 285 -10.33 -4.78 -9.94
N MET A 286 -9.69 -3.66 -9.59
CA MET A 286 -9.91 -2.96 -8.34
C MET A 286 -9.98 -1.46 -8.57
N LEU A 287 -11.06 -0.86 -8.08
CA LEU A 287 -11.27 0.58 -8.08
C LEU A 287 -11.62 1.05 -6.67
N SER A 288 -10.83 1.99 -6.14
CA SER A 288 -11.18 2.72 -4.92
C SER A 288 -11.27 4.21 -5.21
N LEU A 289 -12.45 4.77 -4.97
CA LEU A 289 -12.70 6.20 -4.99
C LEU A 289 -12.86 6.68 -3.56
N ARG A 290 -12.06 7.66 -3.15
CA ARG A 290 -12.10 8.23 -1.81
C ARG A 290 -12.18 9.76 -1.91
N TRP A 291 -13.05 10.38 -1.12
CA TRP A 291 -13.17 11.84 -1.07
C TRP A 291 -13.43 12.48 -2.44
N SER A 292 -14.14 11.76 -3.32
CA SER A 292 -14.32 12.13 -4.72
C SER A 292 -15.37 13.21 -4.98
N GLN A 293 -16.22 13.50 -3.99
CA GLN A 293 -17.29 14.51 -4.04
C GLN A 293 -18.21 14.37 -5.27
N LEU A 294 -18.50 13.13 -5.68
CA LEU A 294 -19.35 12.84 -6.82
C LEU A 294 -20.81 13.22 -6.50
N SER A 295 -21.45 14.00 -7.36
CA SER A 295 -22.86 14.41 -7.21
C SER A 295 -23.82 13.50 -7.97
N LYS A 296 -23.42 12.99 -9.14
CA LYS A 296 -24.19 12.06 -9.97
C LYS A 296 -23.89 10.61 -9.58
N ASP A 297 -24.85 9.71 -9.77
CA ASP A 297 -24.66 8.27 -9.53
C ASP A 297 -23.43 7.80 -10.34
N PRO A 298 -22.36 7.28 -9.69
CA PRO A 298 -21.16 6.85 -10.37
C PRO A 298 -21.27 5.46 -10.98
N LEU A 299 -22.32 4.69 -10.68
CA LEU A 299 -22.45 3.30 -11.13
C LEU A 299 -22.67 3.16 -12.65
N PRO A 300 -23.46 3.99 -13.34
CA PRO A 300 -23.65 3.88 -14.79
C PRO A 300 -22.34 3.89 -15.61
N PRO A 301 -21.43 4.87 -15.49
CA PRO A 301 -20.16 4.82 -16.21
C PRO A 301 -19.27 3.66 -15.74
N LEU A 302 -19.24 3.37 -14.44
CA LEU A 302 -18.39 2.31 -13.88
C LEU A 302 -18.88 0.90 -14.23
N SER A 303 -20.16 0.72 -14.53
CA SER A 303 -20.75 -0.58 -14.92
C SER A 303 -20.12 -1.15 -16.20
N ARG A 304 -19.57 -0.27 -17.05
CA ARG A 304 -18.83 -0.63 -18.28
C ARG A 304 -17.54 -1.39 -17.98
N LEU A 305 -17.00 -1.27 -16.77
CA LEU A 305 -15.79 -1.95 -16.30
C LEU A 305 -16.13 -3.36 -15.79
N SER A 306 -16.51 -4.25 -16.71
CA SER A 306 -17.03 -5.59 -16.40
C SER A 306 -16.04 -6.54 -15.71
N ASN A 307 -14.75 -6.20 -15.69
CA ASN A 307 -13.70 -6.96 -15.02
C ASN A 307 -13.46 -6.56 -13.56
N LEU A 308 -14.19 -5.57 -13.04
CA LEU A 308 -14.09 -5.18 -11.64
C LEU A 308 -14.47 -6.34 -10.71
N THR A 309 -13.58 -6.61 -9.76
CA THR A 309 -13.74 -7.60 -8.70
C THR A 309 -13.83 -6.97 -7.32
N ASP A 310 -13.36 -5.72 -7.17
CA ASP A 310 -13.33 -4.97 -5.93
C ASP A 310 -13.67 -3.49 -6.22
N LEU A 311 -14.76 -3.01 -5.62
CA LEU A 311 -15.24 -1.63 -5.76
C LEU A 311 -15.42 -1.02 -4.37
N GLN A 312 -14.73 0.09 -4.12
CA GLN A 312 -14.72 0.74 -2.80
C GLN A 312 -15.01 2.23 -2.93
N PHE A 313 -16.05 2.70 -2.24
CA PHE A 313 -16.35 4.11 -2.05
C PHE A 313 -16.15 4.50 -0.59
N SER A 314 -15.36 5.53 -0.35
CA SER A 314 -15.19 6.12 0.98
C SER A 314 -15.30 7.63 0.90
N ARG A 315 -16.40 8.22 1.38
CA ARG A 315 -16.71 9.65 1.17
C ARG A 315 -16.66 10.05 -0.31
N ALA A 316 -17.02 9.13 -1.20
CA ALA A 316 -16.85 9.31 -2.63
C ALA A 316 -18.03 10.01 -3.29
N TYR A 317 -19.24 9.78 -2.76
CA TYR A 317 -20.51 10.15 -3.35
C TYR A 317 -21.36 10.94 -2.36
N ASN A 318 -21.94 12.05 -2.82
CA ASN A 318 -22.72 13.01 -2.05
C ASN A 318 -24.22 12.99 -2.42
N GLY A 319 -24.64 12.17 -3.38
CA GLY A 319 -26.05 12.02 -3.71
C GLY A 319 -26.76 11.02 -2.80
N GLU A 320 -28.05 10.83 -3.07
CA GLU A 320 -28.97 10.16 -2.16
C GLU A 320 -29.23 8.70 -2.50
N GLN A 321 -29.05 8.31 -3.77
CA GLN A 321 -29.43 7.01 -4.28
C GLN A 321 -28.31 6.38 -5.11
N LEU A 322 -28.10 5.08 -4.91
CA LEU A 322 -27.29 4.24 -5.78
C LEU A 322 -28.16 3.11 -6.31
N THR A 323 -28.13 2.90 -7.63
CA THR A 323 -28.90 1.84 -8.28
C THR A 323 -27.99 0.85 -9.01
N PHE A 324 -28.05 -0.42 -8.62
CA PHE A 324 -27.38 -1.51 -9.29
C PHE A 324 -28.36 -2.22 -10.25
N LEU A 325 -28.23 -1.97 -11.55
CA LEU A 325 -29.12 -2.56 -12.56
C LEU A 325 -28.76 -4.02 -12.92
N THR A 326 -29.73 -4.76 -13.47
CA THR A 326 -29.53 -6.13 -13.95
C THR A 326 -28.32 -6.23 -14.88
N GLY A 327 -27.44 -7.21 -14.63
CA GLY A 327 -26.25 -7.46 -15.43
C GLY A 327 -25.05 -6.58 -15.11
N TRP A 328 -25.18 -5.59 -14.22
CA TRP A 328 -24.05 -4.74 -13.82
C TRP A 328 -23.07 -5.48 -12.89
N PHE A 329 -21.78 -5.22 -13.11
CA PHE A 329 -20.67 -5.73 -12.32
C PHE A 329 -20.66 -7.27 -12.14
N PRO A 330 -20.68 -8.05 -13.23
CA PRO A 330 -20.87 -9.51 -13.18
C PRO A 330 -19.75 -10.27 -12.46
N LYS A 331 -18.54 -9.69 -12.36
CA LYS A 331 -17.37 -10.30 -11.71
C LYS A 331 -17.06 -9.73 -10.32
N LEU A 332 -17.88 -8.80 -9.83
CA LEU A 332 -17.64 -8.12 -8.56
C LEU A 332 -17.75 -9.11 -7.41
N LYS A 333 -16.72 -9.14 -6.56
CA LYS A 333 -16.65 -10.03 -5.39
C LYS A 333 -16.75 -9.25 -4.09
N VAL A 334 -16.23 -8.03 -4.07
CA VAL A 334 -16.18 -7.15 -2.90
C VAL A 334 -16.80 -5.80 -3.26
N LEU A 335 -17.80 -5.39 -2.49
CA LEU A 335 -18.36 -4.04 -2.50
C LEU A 335 -18.22 -3.44 -1.10
N GLU A 336 -17.56 -2.30 -0.99
CA GLU A 336 -17.49 -1.51 0.25
C GLU A 336 -18.02 -0.10 0.01
N LEU A 337 -19.05 0.29 0.77
CA LEU A 337 -19.59 1.65 0.82
C LEU A 337 -19.37 2.20 2.22
N ARG A 338 -18.56 3.26 2.33
CA ARG A 338 -18.15 3.85 3.60
C ARG A 338 -18.38 5.35 3.63
N ASP A 339 -18.92 5.85 4.73
CA ASP A 339 -19.07 7.28 5.00
C ASP A 339 -19.73 8.03 3.82
N LEU A 340 -20.87 7.54 3.32
CA LEU A 340 -21.68 8.22 2.31
C LEU A 340 -22.86 8.89 3.04
N PRO A 341 -22.71 10.14 3.50
CA PRO A 341 -23.60 10.72 4.51
C PRO A 341 -25.02 10.91 4.02
N ASN A 342 -25.21 11.22 2.73
CA ASN A 342 -26.52 11.52 2.15
C ASN A 342 -27.20 10.30 1.53
N LEU A 343 -26.47 9.17 1.39
CA LEU A 343 -27.03 7.97 0.79
C LEU A 343 -28.12 7.42 1.71
N ASN A 344 -29.37 7.50 1.24
CA ASN A 344 -30.55 7.02 1.95
C ASN A 344 -31.19 5.81 1.24
N ARG A 345 -30.87 5.59 -0.04
CA ARG A 345 -31.46 4.53 -0.85
C ARG A 345 -30.41 3.75 -1.62
N LEU A 346 -30.46 2.43 -1.47
CA LEU A 346 -29.62 1.48 -2.22
C LEU A 346 -30.54 0.44 -2.87
N ASP A 347 -30.70 0.55 -4.19
CA ASP A 347 -31.56 -0.34 -4.98
C ASP A 347 -30.71 -1.37 -5.73
N ILE A 348 -31.03 -2.65 -5.57
CA ILE A 348 -30.33 -3.76 -6.21
C ILE A 348 -31.35 -4.53 -7.05
N GLN A 349 -31.20 -4.49 -8.38
CA GLN A 349 -32.05 -5.27 -9.27
C GLN A 349 -31.62 -6.73 -9.30
N GLN A 350 -32.59 -7.63 -9.52
CA GLN A 350 -32.32 -9.04 -9.71
C GLN A 350 -31.32 -9.24 -10.86
N GLY A 351 -30.26 -10.01 -10.58
CA GLY A 351 -29.17 -10.27 -11.55
C GLY A 351 -28.08 -9.20 -11.59
N ALA A 352 -28.10 -8.20 -10.71
CA ALA A 352 -26.94 -7.33 -10.47
C ALA A 352 -25.90 -8.05 -9.58
N MET A 353 -24.61 -7.75 -9.78
CA MET A 353 -23.51 -8.22 -8.91
C MET A 353 -23.53 -9.73 -8.61
N VAL A 354 -23.86 -10.56 -9.60
CA VAL A 354 -24.12 -12.01 -9.42
C VAL A 354 -22.98 -12.82 -8.78
N SER A 355 -21.74 -12.29 -8.79
CA SER A 355 -20.56 -12.94 -8.20
C SER A 355 -20.20 -12.42 -6.81
N LEU A 356 -21.04 -11.56 -6.21
CA LEU A 356 -20.71 -10.87 -4.97
C LEU A 356 -20.53 -11.88 -3.83
N LYS A 357 -19.46 -11.69 -3.05
CA LYS A 357 -19.14 -12.52 -1.89
C LYS A 357 -19.15 -11.71 -0.61
N GLN A 358 -18.75 -10.45 -0.72
CA GLN A 358 -18.59 -9.54 0.40
C GLN A 358 -19.30 -8.22 0.13
N LEU A 359 -20.23 -7.88 1.02
CA LEU A 359 -20.86 -6.57 1.10
C LEU A 359 -20.57 -5.94 2.45
N THR A 360 -19.92 -4.78 2.45
CA THR A 360 -19.64 -4.00 3.65
C THR A 360 -20.25 -2.61 3.51
N LEU A 361 -21.18 -2.27 4.41
CA LEU A 361 -21.76 -0.94 4.52
C LEU A 361 -21.30 -0.31 5.84
N VAL A 362 -20.67 0.86 5.77
CA VAL A 362 -20.06 1.50 6.95
C VAL A 362 -20.50 2.95 7.10
N ASN A 363 -21.06 3.30 8.25
CA ASN A 363 -21.39 4.69 8.62
C ASN A 363 -22.27 5.40 7.56
N LEU A 364 -23.32 4.73 7.10
CA LEU A 364 -24.30 5.26 6.13
C LEU A 364 -25.46 5.91 6.89
N ARG A 365 -25.27 7.17 7.30
CA ARG A 365 -26.11 7.81 8.32
C ARG A 365 -27.56 8.09 7.92
N SER A 366 -27.81 8.28 6.62
CA SER A 366 -29.15 8.58 6.11
C SER A 366 -29.94 7.34 5.70
N MET A 367 -29.34 6.14 5.79
CA MET A 367 -30.06 4.90 5.50
C MET A 367 -30.97 4.53 6.66
N THR A 368 -32.26 4.47 6.38
CA THR A 368 -33.31 4.10 7.34
C THR A 368 -33.96 2.75 7.01
N GLU A 369 -33.71 2.21 5.82
CA GLU A 369 -34.33 0.97 5.33
C GLU A 369 -33.27 -0.02 4.83
N VAL A 370 -33.55 -1.32 5.00
CA VAL A 370 -32.69 -2.37 4.43
C VAL A 370 -32.64 -2.20 2.91
N PRO A 371 -31.46 -2.27 2.27
CA PRO A 371 -31.34 -2.10 0.82
C PRO A 371 -32.31 -2.97 0.03
N ALA A 372 -33.08 -2.36 -0.87
CA ALA A 372 -34.06 -3.07 -1.68
C ALA A 372 -33.36 -4.05 -2.63
N GLY A 373 -33.78 -5.31 -2.63
CA GLY A 373 -33.20 -6.36 -3.48
C GLY A 373 -31.90 -6.96 -2.92
N ILE A 374 -31.55 -6.70 -1.66
CA ILE A 374 -30.40 -7.35 -1.01
C ILE A 374 -30.55 -8.89 -0.96
N GLU A 375 -31.78 -9.40 -0.94
CA GLU A 375 -32.12 -10.82 -1.03
C GLU A 375 -31.52 -11.49 -2.27
N PHE A 376 -31.39 -10.75 -3.38
CA PHE A 376 -30.86 -11.29 -4.63
C PHE A 376 -29.35 -11.56 -4.55
N LEU A 377 -28.67 -11.04 -3.54
CA LEU A 377 -27.24 -11.22 -3.31
C LEU A 377 -26.93 -12.40 -2.37
N LEU A 378 -27.94 -12.96 -1.70
CA LEU A 378 -27.76 -13.98 -0.69
C LEU A 378 -27.64 -15.39 -1.29
N PRO A 379 -26.87 -16.30 -0.66
CA PRO A 379 -26.06 -16.08 0.55
C PRO A 379 -24.70 -15.42 0.24
N LEU A 380 -24.30 -14.46 1.08
CA LEU A 380 -22.97 -13.84 1.03
C LEU A 380 -21.99 -14.55 1.96
N GLN A 381 -20.70 -14.56 1.60
CA GLN A 381 -19.64 -15.06 2.49
C GLN A 381 -19.42 -14.11 3.67
N TYR A 382 -19.55 -12.81 3.42
CA TYR A 382 -19.39 -11.77 4.43
C TYR A 382 -20.38 -10.63 4.17
N LEU A 383 -21.30 -10.42 5.11
CA LEU A 383 -22.21 -9.28 5.10
C LEU A 383 -21.99 -8.48 6.38
N SER A 384 -21.61 -7.21 6.25
CA SER A 384 -21.34 -6.36 7.41
C SER A 384 -21.95 -4.98 7.35
N PHE A 385 -22.55 -4.59 8.47
CA PHE A 385 -23.13 -3.28 8.71
C PHE A 385 -22.42 -2.61 9.90
N LEU A 386 -21.45 -1.76 9.62
CA LEU A 386 -20.57 -1.17 10.63
C LEU A 386 -20.92 0.29 10.91
N GLU A 387 -20.80 0.72 12.16
CA GLU A 387 -21.14 2.08 12.61
C GLU A 387 -22.57 2.51 12.20
N ILE A 388 -23.54 1.60 12.31
CA ILE A 388 -24.95 1.87 12.00
C ILE A 388 -25.69 2.52 13.17
N THR A 389 -26.84 3.14 12.87
CA THR A 389 -27.75 3.71 13.87
C THR A 389 -28.60 2.62 14.56
N ASN A 390 -29.09 2.90 15.77
CA ASN A 390 -30.00 2.00 16.48
C ASN A 390 -31.33 1.80 15.73
N ASP A 391 -31.82 2.85 15.07
CA ASP A 391 -33.05 2.78 14.27
C ASP A 391 -32.87 1.79 13.11
N PHE A 392 -31.75 1.91 12.38
CA PHE A 392 -31.43 0.98 11.30
C PHE A 392 -31.22 -0.46 11.80
N LEU A 393 -30.59 -0.63 12.97
CA LEU A 393 -30.45 -1.95 13.59
C LEU A 393 -31.82 -2.57 13.92
N THR A 394 -32.78 -1.77 14.38
CA THR A 394 -34.15 -2.23 14.65
C THR A 394 -34.84 -2.71 13.37
N VAL A 395 -34.71 -1.96 12.28
CA VAL A 395 -35.26 -2.33 10.97
C VAL A 395 -34.58 -3.59 10.42
N LEU A 396 -33.28 -3.76 10.62
CA LEU A 396 -32.55 -4.98 10.24
C LEU A 396 -33.10 -6.22 10.97
N TYR A 397 -33.38 -6.12 12.28
CA TYR A 397 -33.94 -7.24 13.06
C TYR A 397 -35.38 -7.59 12.68
N GLN A 398 -36.16 -6.60 12.25
CA GLN A 398 -37.54 -6.80 11.81
C GLN A 398 -37.62 -7.38 10.39
N SER A 399 -36.54 -7.31 9.62
CA SER A 399 -36.48 -7.80 8.25
C SER A 399 -36.21 -9.31 8.22
N SER A 400 -37.19 -10.09 7.73
CA SER A 400 -37.03 -11.52 7.47
C SER A 400 -36.07 -11.82 6.30
N VAL A 401 -35.70 -10.79 5.53
CA VAL A 401 -34.85 -10.92 4.32
C VAL A 401 -33.46 -11.50 4.63
N LEU A 402 -32.96 -11.27 5.85
CA LEU A 402 -31.62 -11.73 6.27
C LEU A 402 -31.64 -13.04 7.07
N GLU A 403 -32.79 -13.72 7.16
CA GLU A 403 -32.88 -15.00 7.88
C GLU A 403 -31.92 -16.04 7.28
N GLY A 404 -31.09 -16.64 8.14
CA GLY A 404 -30.10 -17.64 7.73
C GLY A 404 -28.77 -17.08 7.19
N GLN A 405 -28.68 -15.77 6.95
CA GLN A 405 -27.43 -15.11 6.55
C GLN A 405 -26.60 -14.76 7.80
N ARG A 406 -25.33 -15.19 7.85
CA ARG A 406 -24.39 -14.68 8.87
C ARG A 406 -24.01 -13.25 8.53
N SER A 407 -24.39 -12.31 9.40
CA SER A 407 -24.03 -10.90 9.29
C SER A 407 -23.27 -10.43 10.53
N HIS A 408 -22.38 -9.46 10.35
CA HIS A 408 -21.68 -8.80 11.45
C HIS A 408 -22.09 -7.34 11.51
N TYR A 409 -22.41 -6.84 12.71
CA TYR A 409 -22.81 -5.45 12.90
C TYR A 409 -22.02 -4.79 14.03
N SER A 410 -21.82 -3.48 13.90
CA SER A 410 -21.32 -2.63 14.98
C SER A 410 -22.15 -1.36 15.07
N LEU A 411 -22.50 -0.96 16.30
CA LEU A 411 -23.19 0.30 16.55
C LEU A 411 -22.22 1.46 16.52
N ARG A 412 -22.74 2.64 16.20
CA ARG A 412 -22.09 3.91 16.47
C ARG A 412 -22.26 4.22 17.96
N ASP A 413 -21.13 4.47 18.64
CA ASP A 413 -21.12 5.03 20.01
C ASP A 413 -21.83 6.38 20.10
#